data_AF-A0A914PHZ7-F1
#
_entry.id   AF-A0A914PHZ7-F1
#
_cell.length_a   1.000
_cell.length_b   1.000
_cell.length_c   1.000
_cell.angle_alpha   90.00
_cell.angle_beta   90.00
_cell.angle_gamma   90.00
#
_symmetry.space_group_name_H-M   'P 1'
#
loop_
_entity.id
_entity.type
_entity.pdbx_description
1 polymer ?
#
loop_
_entity_poly.entity_id
_entity_poly.type
_entity_poly.pdbx_seq_one_letter_code
_entity_poly.pdbx_strand_id
1 'polypeptide(L)'
;MNRELPKNTKAEEQTSKKQNSNKNNQISSASEPTISSPPLSSSAGDPPQINFIFHNNVCAVEVVQNGSSKFLTDSFDNKWTPLYFSMAESIAKIGTEAKSHFVTFPKHVIYDVLEVTGKPLNEIRINPKWGFKLIDKDGIVYFYIETFFGPRLLSQEIIFAVFLKTMKFQTESNLNLQINEIYLSTHFELNKSQKNIFVKAAAKNNIEILSFSII
;
A
#
# COMPACT_ATOMS: atom_id res chain seq x y z
N MET A 1 -50.53 51.28 22.50
CA MET A 1 -51.13 49.94 22.31
C MET A 1 -49.98 48.98 22.06
N ASN A 2 -49.69 48.12 23.05
CA ASN A 2 -48.52 47.25 23.12
C ASN A 2 -48.50 46.16 22.04
N ARG A 3 -47.31 45.76 21.59
CA ARG A 3 -46.90 44.35 21.56
C ARG A 3 -45.38 44.22 21.57
N GLU A 4 -44.93 43.41 22.51
CA GLU A 4 -43.57 43.24 23.02
C GLU A 4 -42.74 42.27 22.16
N LEU A 5 -41.43 42.50 22.15
CA LEU A 5 -40.39 41.52 21.82
C LEU A 5 -40.13 40.63 23.06
N PRO A 6 -39.96 39.31 22.92
CA PRO A 6 -39.35 38.51 23.98
C PRO A 6 -37.84 38.35 23.79
N LYS A 7 -37.21 38.22 24.97
CA LYS A 7 -35.79 38.30 25.30
C LYS A 7 -35.09 36.94 25.25
N ASN A 8 -33.78 37.03 25.21
CA ASN A 8 -32.76 36.00 25.34
C ASN A 8 -32.59 35.54 26.81
N THR A 9 -32.36 34.24 27.08
CA THR A 9 -31.68 33.79 28.32
C THR A 9 -30.90 32.48 28.11
N LYS A 10 -29.63 32.52 28.54
CA LYS A 10 -28.69 31.40 28.85
C LYS A 10 -29.22 30.61 30.08
N ALA A 11 -28.71 29.50 30.62
CA ALA A 11 -27.48 28.71 30.56
C ALA A 11 -27.73 27.33 31.26
N GLU A 12 -26.77 26.40 31.14
CA GLU A 12 -26.40 25.33 32.11
C GLU A 12 -27.38 24.14 32.35
N GLU A 13 -26.99 22.91 32.66
CA GLU A 13 -25.76 22.10 32.60
C GLU A 13 -26.14 20.68 33.12
N GLN A 14 -25.59 19.60 32.51
CA GLN A 14 -25.45 18.20 33.02
C GLN A 14 -26.72 17.44 33.49
N THR A 15 -27.01 16.15 33.24
CA THR A 15 -26.24 14.90 33.15
C THR A 15 -27.24 13.79 32.82
N SER A 16 -26.95 12.84 31.93
CA SER A 16 -27.37 11.43 32.06
C SER A 16 -26.71 10.55 30.98
N LYS A 17 -25.79 9.70 31.44
CA LYS A 17 -25.14 8.62 30.69
C LYS A 17 -26.09 7.41 30.55
N LYS A 18 -25.74 6.58 29.56
CA LYS A 18 -26.03 5.15 29.39
C LYS A 18 -27.43 4.76 28.89
N GLN A 19 -27.53 4.45 27.60
CA GLN A 19 -27.53 3.07 27.08
C GLN A 19 -27.74 3.09 25.55
N ASN A 20 -27.26 2.04 24.88
CA ASN A 20 -27.51 1.66 23.49
C ASN A 20 -26.74 2.40 22.38
N SER A 21 -25.61 1.83 21.97
CA SER A 21 -25.63 0.89 20.84
C SER A 21 -24.21 0.38 20.55
N ASN A 22 -23.89 -0.75 21.15
CA ASN A 22 -22.89 -1.67 20.63
C ASN A 22 -23.46 -2.24 19.32
N LYS A 23 -23.07 -1.67 18.17
CA LYS A 23 -23.25 -2.30 16.86
C LYS A 23 -21.99 -2.08 16.03
N ASN A 24 -21.16 -3.12 16.04
CA ASN A 24 -20.41 -3.62 14.90
C ASN A 24 -19.50 -2.62 14.15
N ASN A 25 -18.34 -2.32 14.73
CA ASN A 25 -17.14 -2.14 13.91
C ASN A 25 -16.43 -3.49 13.76
N GLN A 26 -17.09 -4.42 13.05
CA GLN A 26 -16.36 -5.43 12.31
C GLN A 26 -15.78 -4.72 11.10
N ILE A 27 -14.53 -4.28 11.21
CA ILE A 27 -13.69 -4.04 10.04
C ILE A 27 -13.68 -5.37 9.31
N SER A 28 -14.35 -5.42 8.16
CA SER A 28 -14.33 -6.55 7.25
C SER A 28 -12.87 -6.93 7.02
N SER A 29 -12.46 -8.05 7.60
CA SER A 29 -11.29 -8.78 7.18
C SER A 29 -11.56 -9.15 5.73
N ALA A 30 -10.89 -8.49 4.79
CA ALA A 30 -10.81 -9.01 3.44
C ALA A 30 -10.27 -10.43 3.56
N SER A 31 -10.99 -11.41 3.00
CA SER A 31 -10.54 -12.79 2.92
C SER A 31 -9.14 -12.82 2.32
N GLU A 32 -8.18 -13.44 3.03
CA GLU A 32 -6.80 -13.60 2.54
C GLU A 32 -6.85 -14.25 1.15
N PRO A 33 -6.21 -13.67 0.11
CA PRO A 33 -6.14 -14.32 -1.19
C PRO A 33 -5.43 -15.66 -1.04
N THR A 34 -6.06 -16.73 -1.56
CA THR A 34 -5.45 -18.06 -1.61
C THR A 34 -4.51 -18.08 -2.81
N ILE A 35 -3.21 -17.92 -2.55
CA ILE A 35 -2.19 -17.89 -3.59
C ILE A 35 -1.38 -19.18 -3.51
N SER A 36 -1.34 -19.92 -4.62
CA SER A 36 -0.43 -21.05 -4.78
C SER A 36 0.82 -20.55 -5.49
N SER A 37 1.92 -20.46 -4.76
CA SER A 37 3.19 -19.99 -5.30
C SER A 37 3.68 -20.93 -6.42
N PRO A 38 4.36 -20.41 -7.45
CA PRO A 38 5.01 -21.26 -8.43
C PRO A 38 6.09 -22.08 -7.72
N PRO A 39 6.54 -23.21 -8.28
CA PRO A 39 7.49 -24.07 -7.58
C PRO A 39 8.86 -23.38 -7.47
N LEU A 40 9.03 -22.62 -6.40
CA LEU A 40 10.33 -22.21 -5.88
C LEU A 40 10.96 -23.48 -5.29
N SER A 41 11.82 -24.13 -6.06
CA SER A 41 12.53 -25.33 -5.62
C SER A 41 13.67 -24.92 -4.68
N SER A 42 13.50 -25.17 -3.38
CA SER A 42 14.59 -25.11 -2.40
C SER A 42 14.85 -26.51 -1.85
N SER A 43 16.09 -26.96 -1.97
CA SER A 43 16.58 -28.20 -1.36
C SER A 43 17.09 -27.94 0.06
N ALA A 44 17.35 -29.01 0.81
CA ALA A 44 17.86 -28.89 2.18
C ALA A 44 19.27 -28.27 2.17
N GLY A 45 19.41 -27.08 2.76
CA GLY A 45 20.68 -26.33 2.83
C GLY A 45 20.76 -25.13 1.89
N ASP A 46 19.78 -24.94 1.00
CA ASP A 46 19.71 -23.74 0.17
C ASP A 46 19.36 -22.50 1.00
N PRO A 47 19.88 -21.31 0.63
CA PRO A 47 19.46 -20.07 1.25
C PRO A 47 17.94 -19.85 1.05
N PRO A 48 17.27 -19.18 2.00
CA PRO A 48 15.84 -18.91 1.88
C PRO A 48 15.58 -18.07 0.62
N GLN A 49 14.62 -18.50 -0.20
CA GLN A 49 14.19 -17.73 -1.35
C GLN A 49 13.10 -16.76 -0.92
N ILE A 50 13.27 -15.49 -1.28
CA ILE A 50 12.37 -14.40 -0.89
C ILE A 50 11.52 -14.00 -2.09
N ASN A 51 10.21 -14.12 -1.98
CA ASN A 51 9.25 -13.74 -3.00
C ASN A 51 8.44 -12.54 -2.54
N PHE A 52 8.56 -11.42 -3.24
CA PHE A 52 7.72 -10.25 -3.04
C PHE A 52 6.52 -10.32 -3.98
N ILE A 53 5.34 -10.35 -3.38
CA ILE A 53 4.09 -10.58 -4.07
C ILE A 53 3.31 -9.28 -4.17
N PHE A 54 2.80 -8.97 -5.35
CA PHE A 54 1.89 -7.87 -5.62
C PHE A 54 0.60 -8.40 -6.24
N HIS A 55 -0.47 -8.46 -5.45
CA HIS A 55 -1.75 -9.04 -5.85
C HIS A 55 -2.88 -8.01 -5.66
N ASN A 56 -3.58 -7.66 -6.73
CA ASN A 56 -4.63 -6.63 -6.73
C ASN A 56 -4.18 -5.34 -6.03
N ASN A 57 -4.73 -5.05 -4.84
CA ASN A 57 -4.42 -3.86 -4.05
C ASN A 57 -3.66 -4.18 -2.75
N VAL A 58 -2.96 -5.32 -2.72
CA VAL A 58 -2.14 -5.76 -1.58
C VAL A 58 -0.78 -6.26 -2.03
N CYS A 59 0.19 -6.27 -1.12
CA CYS A 59 1.46 -6.95 -1.27
C CYS A 59 1.76 -7.85 -0.07
N ALA A 60 2.65 -8.82 -0.25
CA ALA A 60 3.07 -9.73 0.80
C ALA A 60 4.53 -10.18 0.57
N VAL A 61 5.13 -10.72 1.63
CA VAL A 61 6.42 -11.41 1.55
C VAL A 61 6.21 -12.87 1.86
N GLU A 62 6.64 -13.72 0.94
CA GLU A 62 6.74 -15.15 1.12
C GLU A 62 8.21 -15.57 1.20
N VAL A 63 8.52 -16.42 2.18
CA VAL A 63 9.82 -17.06 2.34
C VAL A 63 9.66 -18.54 2.03
N VAL A 64 10.44 -19.05 1.08
CA VAL A 64 10.48 -20.47 0.72
C VAL A 64 11.80 -21.06 1.16
N GLN A 65 11.76 -22.09 1.99
CA GLN A 65 12.95 -22.79 2.49
C GLN A 65 12.62 -24.25 2.79
N ASN A 66 13.52 -25.16 2.39
CA ASN A 66 13.40 -26.61 2.63
C ASN A 66 12.04 -27.19 2.18
N GLY A 67 11.54 -26.75 1.03
CA GLY A 67 10.25 -27.20 0.48
C GLY A 67 9.00 -26.71 1.23
N SER A 68 9.14 -25.78 2.17
CA SER A 68 8.02 -25.13 2.87
C SER A 68 7.97 -23.64 2.55
N SER A 69 6.78 -23.08 2.46
CA SER A 69 6.57 -21.63 2.33
C SER A 69 5.92 -21.04 3.58
N LYS A 70 6.33 -19.82 3.92
CA LYS A 70 5.75 -19.04 5.02
C LYS A 70 5.59 -17.59 4.57
N PHE A 71 4.40 -17.04 4.81
CA PHE A 71 4.17 -15.60 4.69
C PHE A 71 4.65 -14.88 5.96
N LEU A 72 5.39 -13.80 5.78
CA LEU A 72 5.76 -12.90 6.88
C LEU A 72 4.63 -11.92 7.16
N THR A 73 4.51 -11.50 8.42
CA THR A 73 3.56 -10.47 8.82
C THR A 73 4.23 -9.09 8.92
N ASP A 74 3.46 -8.04 8.62
CA ASP A 74 3.88 -6.67 8.83
C ASP A 74 3.85 -6.27 10.32
N SER A 75 4.21 -5.02 10.63
CA SER A 75 4.23 -4.50 12.00
C SER A 75 2.84 -4.47 12.67
N PHE A 76 1.77 -4.70 11.91
CA PHE A 76 0.40 -4.79 12.39
C PHE A 76 -0.13 -6.24 12.35
N ASP A 77 0.76 -7.22 12.25
CA ASP A 77 0.49 -8.66 12.17
C ASP A 77 -0.35 -9.10 10.95
N ASN A 78 -0.34 -8.32 9.87
CA ASN A 78 -1.01 -8.69 8.62
C ASN A 78 -0.03 -9.38 7.67
N LYS A 79 -0.41 -10.53 7.10
CA LYS A 79 0.34 -11.15 6.00
C LYS A 79 0.26 -10.36 4.70
N TRP A 80 -0.86 -9.66 4.51
CA TRP A 80 -1.18 -8.87 3.32
C TRP A 80 -1.20 -7.39 3.68
N THR A 81 -0.21 -6.65 3.20
CA THR A 81 -0.10 -5.21 3.39
C THR A 81 -0.84 -4.46 2.27
N PRO A 82 -1.78 -3.55 2.59
CA PRO A 82 -2.47 -2.76 1.58
C PRO A 82 -1.53 -1.89 0.73
N LEU A 83 -1.77 -1.79 -0.57
CA LEU A 83 -1.06 -0.89 -1.49
C LEU A 83 -1.57 0.56 -1.38
N TYR A 84 -1.53 1.07 -0.17
CA TYR A 84 -1.81 2.47 0.17
C TYR A 84 -0.49 3.16 0.45
N PHE A 85 -0.32 4.34 -0.13
CA PHE A 85 0.85 5.18 0.07
C PHE A 85 0.36 6.56 0.50
N SER A 86 0.92 7.11 1.56
CA SER A 86 0.70 8.50 1.96
C SER A 86 2.02 9.14 2.36
N MET A 87 2.07 10.46 2.37
CA MET A 87 3.26 11.17 2.80
C MET A 87 2.92 12.18 3.89
N ALA A 88 3.66 12.11 4.99
CA ALA A 88 3.65 13.08 6.07
C ALA A 88 5.04 13.73 6.12
N GLU A 89 5.12 15.05 5.91
CA GLU A 89 6.39 15.77 5.79
C GLU A 89 7.33 15.18 4.72
N SER A 90 8.42 14.57 5.18
CA SER A 90 9.46 13.88 4.41
C SER A 90 9.42 12.36 4.60
N ILE A 91 8.44 11.85 5.35
CA ILE A 91 8.31 10.43 5.68
C ILE A 91 7.15 9.84 4.90
N ALA A 92 7.46 8.85 4.06
CA ALA A 92 6.45 8.04 3.42
C ALA A 92 5.86 7.03 4.43
N LYS A 93 4.54 6.91 4.43
CA LYS A 93 3.79 5.89 5.16
C LYS A 93 3.12 4.97 4.14
N ILE A 94 3.10 3.67 4.41
CA ILE A 94 2.47 2.69 3.54
C ILE A 94 1.56 1.74 4.32
N GLY A 95 0.84 0.86 3.61
CA GLY A 95 0.14 -0.24 4.26
C GLY A 95 -1.05 0.22 5.11
N THR A 96 -1.24 -0.47 6.22
CA THR A 96 -2.32 -0.19 7.18
C THR A 96 -2.27 1.24 7.72
N GLU A 97 -1.07 1.78 7.95
CA GLU A 97 -0.90 3.16 8.41
C GLU A 97 -1.41 4.16 7.36
N ALA A 98 -0.98 4.03 6.10
CA ALA A 98 -1.47 4.90 5.02
C ALA A 98 -2.96 4.72 4.71
N LYS A 99 -3.47 3.50 4.84
CA LYS A 99 -4.90 3.22 4.69
C LYS A 99 -5.73 3.92 5.77
N SER A 100 -5.22 4.05 6.98
CA SER A 100 -5.90 4.82 8.04
C SER A 100 -6.00 6.30 7.68
N HIS A 101 -4.97 6.87 7.05
CA HIS A 101 -4.99 8.26 6.58
C HIS A 101 -6.03 8.50 5.48
N PHE A 102 -6.36 7.51 4.66
CA PHE A 102 -7.36 7.67 3.60
C PHE A 102 -8.74 8.03 4.14
N VAL A 103 -9.09 7.54 5.34
CA VAL A 103 -10.38 7.82 6.00
C VAL A 103 -10.51 9.31 6.33
N THR A 104 -9.42 9.96 6.75
CA THR A 104 -9.43 11.35 7.24
C THR A 104 -8.95 12.34 6.18
N PHE A 105 -7.97 11.95 5.36
CA PHE A 105 -7.26 12.79 4.40
C PHE A 105 -7.15 12.11 3.02
N PRO A 106 -8.28 11.82 2.35
CA PRO A 106 -8.30 11.02 1.12
C PRO A 106 -7.46 11.60 -0.03
N LYS A 107 -7.23 12.92 -0.04
CA LYS A 107 -6.39 13.61 -1.04
C LYS A 107 -4.88 13.41 -0.87
N HIS A 108 -4.47 12.91 0.30
CA HIS A 108 -3.06 12.72 0.67
C HIS A 108 -2.59 11.29 0.42
N VAL A 109 -3.48 10.42 -0.08
CA VAL A 109 -3.25 8.98 -0.16
C VAL A 109 -3.40 8.48 -1.58
N ILE A 110 -2.39 7.77 -2.05
CA ILE A 110 -2.37 7.03 -3.31
C ILE A 110 -2.79 5.59 -3.03
N TYR A 111 -3.63 5.04 -3.90
CA TYR A 111 -4.06 3.65 -3.92
C TYR A 111 -4.38 3.27 -5.37
N ASP A 112 -4.67 1.99 -5.64
CA ASP A 112 -4.82 1.45 -7.01
C ASP A 112 -3.58 1.68 -7.90
N VAL A 113 -2.38 1.73 -7.30
CA VAL A 113 -1.14 2.05 -8.04
C VAL A 113 -0.88 1.06 -9.19
N LEU A 114 -1.21 -0.22 -9.02
CA LEU A 114 -1.04 -1.24 -10.04
C LEU A 114 -1.92 -1.00 -11.27
N GLU A 115 -3.10 -0.41 -11.10
CA GLU A 115 -4.00 -0.08 -12.21
C GLU A 115 -3.43 1.01 -13.14
N VAL A 116 -2.59 1.88 -12.59
CA VAL A 116 -1.90 2.98 -13.28
C VAL A 116 -0.58 2.51 -13.90
N THR A 117 0.02 1.45 -13.35
CA THR A 117 1.44 1.15 -13.54
C THR A 117 1.77 0.81 -15.00
N GLY A 118 2.75 1.52 -15.55
CA GLY A 118 3.29 1.31 -16.90
C GLY A 118 2.34 1.62 -18.06
N LYS A 119 1.17 2.22 -17.78
CA LYS A 119 0.19 2.64 -18.79
C LYS A 119 0.34 4.14 -19.10
N PRO A 120 0.16 4.57 -20.36
CA PRO A 120 0.05 5.98 -20.70
C PRO A 120 -1.25 6.57 -20.15
N LEU A 121 -1.31 7.89 -19.92
CA LEU A 121 -2.43 8.53 -19.22
C LEU A 121 -3.79 8.30 -19.92
N ASN A 122 -3.79 8.27 -21.25
CA ASN A 122 -4.99 8.07 -22.07
C ASN A 122 -5.57 6.66 -22.01
N GLU A 123 -4.80 5.65 -21.57
CA GLU A 123 -5.27 4.27 -21.39
C GLU A 123 -5.76 3.99 -19.95
N ILE A 124 -5.58 4.95 -19.04
CA ILE A 124 -5.97 4.79 -17.64
C ILE A 124 -7.42 5.23 -17.46
N ARG A 125 -8.25 4.29 -16.98
CA ARG A 125 -9.60 4.60 -16.54
C ARG A 125 -9.56 5.35 -15.20
N ILE A 126 -9.72 6.67 -15.25
CA ILE A 126 -9.76 7.51 -14.04
C ILE A 126 -10.92 7.08 -13.14
N ASN A 127 -10.61 6.73 -11.89
CA ASN A 127 -11.62 6.43 -10.89
C ASN A 127 -12.08 7.73 -10.21
N PRO A 128 -13.38 8.06 -10.21
CA PRO A 128 -13.89 9.28 -9.58
C PRO A 128 -13.68 9.32 -8.06
N LYS A 129 -13.34 8.19 -7.43
CA LYS A 129 -13.03 8.11 -5.99
C LYS A 129 -11.59 8.53 -5.68
N TRP A 130 -10.69 8.58 -6.66
CA TRP A 130 -9.30 8.96 -6.42
C TRP A 130 -9.22 10.40 -5.91
N GLY A 131 -8.67 10.56 -4.71
CA GLY A 131 -8.43 11.88 -4.10
C GLY A 131 -7.20 12.59 -4.68
N PHE A 132 -6.43 11.88 -5.50
CA PHE A 132 -5.22 12.35 -6.18
C PHE A 132 -5.48 12.56 -7.67
N LYS A 133 -4.55 13.24 -8.35
CA LYS A 133 -4.59 13.44 -9.79
C LYS A 133 -3.45 12.69 -10.46
N LEU A 134 -3.65 12.31 -11.72
CA LEU A 134 -2.59 11.81 -12.58
C LEU A 134 -2.11 12.91 -13.51
N ILE A 135 -0.80 13.04 -13.66
CA ILE A 135 -0.16 14.02 -14.55
C ILE A 135 0.75 13.26 -15.51
N ASP A 136 0.57 13.48 -16.81
CA ASP A 136 1.51 13.02 -17.83
C ASP A 136 2.66 14.02 -17.94
N LYS A 137 3.89 13.51 -17.86
CA LYS A 137 5.10 14.24 -18.26
C LYS A 137 5.90 13.35 -19.18
N ASP A 138 6.04 13.78 -20.43
CA ASP A 138 6.84 13.11 -21.45
C ASP A 138 6.45 11.62 -21.64
N GLY A 139 5.15 11.31 -21.54
CA GLY A 139 4.59 9.96 -21.67
C GLY A 139 4.68 9.12 -20.41
N ILE A 140 5.17 9.68 -19.30
CA ILE A 140 5.26 9.00 -18.00
C ILE A 140 4.18 9.58 -17.07
N VAL A 141 3.38 8.69 -16.48
CA VAL A 141 2.32 9.07 -15.55
C VAL A 141 2.86 9.21 -14.13
N TYR A 142 2.62 10.38 -13.53
CA TYR A 142 2.94 10.72 -12.15
C TYR A 142 1.67 10.90 -11.32
N PHE A 143 1.78 10.62 -10.02
CA PHE A 143 0.75 10.90 -9.03
C PHE A 143 0.96 12.27 -8.42
N TYR A 144 -0.03 13.15 -8.57
CA TYR A 144 -0.10 14.43 -7.90
C TYR A 144 -1.01 14.33 -6.68
N ILE A 145 -0.42 14.52 -5.51
CA ILE A 145 -1.12 14.48 -4.22
C ILE A 145 -1.01 15.82 -3.50
N GLU A 146 -2.03 16.15 -2.72
CA GLU A 146 -1.93 17.18 -1.70
C GLU A 146 -1.24 16.58 -0.47
N THR A 147 -0.50 17.39 0.27
CA THR A 147 -0.01 17.02 1.60
C THR A 147 -0.16 18.24 2.51
N PHE A 148 -0.04 18.03 3.83
CA PHE A 148 -0.02 19.15 4.78
C PHE A 148 1.13 20.16 4.52
N PHE A 149 2.13 19.79 3.72
CA PHE A 149 3.33 20.57 3.41
C PHE A 149 3.38 20.96 1.93
N GLY A 150 2.21 21.07 1.31
CA GLY A 150 2.03 21.43 -0.09
C GLY A 150 1.99 20.24 -1.04
N PRO A 151 1.70 20.49 -2.32
CA PRO A 151 1.52 19.44 -3.30
C PRO A 151 2.82 18.72 -3.62
N ARG A 152 2.69 17.47 -4.07
CA ARG A 152 3.80 16.58 -4.38
C ARG A 152 3.51 15.81 -5.65
N LEU A 153 4.55 15.61 -6.44
CA LEU A 153 4.51 14.84 -7.67
C LEU A 153 5.40 13.62 -7.52
N LEU A 154 4.81 12.43 -7.59
CA LEU A 154 5.48 11.17 -7.30
C LEU A 154 5.42 10.27 -8.52
N SER A 155 6.57 9.76 -8.95
CA SER A 155 6.64 8.71 -9.97
C SER A 155 6.22 7.36 -9.38
N GLN A 156 5.73 6.47 -10.24
CA GLN A 156 5.45 5.06 -9.91
C GLN A 156 6.68 4.36 -9.29
N GLU A 157 7.87 4.61 -9.84
CA GLU A 157 9.15 4.08 -9.35
C GLU A 157 9.40 4.41 -7.87
N ILE A 158 9.18 5.65 -7.46
CA ILE A 158 9.36 6.08 -6.07
C ILE A 158 8.35 5.41 -5.14
N ILE A 159 7.10 5.27 -5.57
CA ILE A 159 6.05 4.63 -4.76
C ILE A 159 6.43 3.17 -4.51
N PHE A 160 6.73 2.41 -5.57
CA PHE A 160 7.15 1.01 -5.42
C PHE A 160 8.47 0.88 -4.66
N ALA A 161 9.41 1.82 -4.79
CA ALA A 161 10.64 1.79 -4.03
C ALA A 161 10.37 1.83 -2.52
N VAL A 162 9.37 2.59 -2.07
CA VAL A 162 9.00 2.61 -0.65
C VAL A 162 8.38 1.27 -0.22
N PHE A 163 7.49 0.67 -1.02
CA PHE A 163 6.94 -0.66 -0.73
C PHE A 163 8.03 -1.73 -0.64
N LEU A 164 8.92 -1.78 -1.63
CA LEU A 164 10.03 -2.74 -1.67
C LEU A 164 10.99 -2.53 -0.48
N LYS A 165 11.26 -1.28 -0.09
CA LYS A 165 12.07 -0.96 1.09
C LYS A 165 11.47 -1.54 2.37
N THR A 166 10.16 -1.36 2.56
CA THR A 166 9.47 -1.86 3.74
C THR A 166 9.44 -3.38 3.77
N MET A 167 9.15 -4.03 2.63
CA MET A 167 9.18 -5.49 2.52
C MET A 167 10.58 -6.06 2.76
N LYS A 168 11.63 -5.39 2.25
CA LYS A 168 13.03 -5.73 2.57
C LYS A 168 13.28 -5.64 4.07
N PHE A 169 12.99 -4.49 4.68
CA PHE A 169 13.19 -4.29 6.12
C PHE A 169 12.45 -5.33 6.97
N GLN A 170 11.20 -5.65 6.62
CA GLN A 170 10.41 -6.69 7.27
C GLN A 170 11.09 -8.06 7.16
N THR A 171 11.58 -8.41 5.97
CA THR A 171 12.26 -9.68 5.71
C THR A 171 13.57 -9.77 6.49
N GLU A 172 14.41 -8.73 6.39
CA GLU A 172 15.72 -8.68 7.05
C GLU A 172 15.57 -8.74 8.58
N SER A 173 14.55 -8.07 9.13
CA SER A 173 14.26 -8.11 10.57
C SER A 173 13.75 -9.48 11.04
N ASN A 174 12.95 -10.16 10.22
CA ASN A 174 12.40 -11.48 10.56
C ASN A 174 13.43 -12.60 10.44
N LEU A 175 14.30 -12.54 9.42
CA LEU A 175 15.27 -13.59 9.13
C LEU A 175 16.65 -13.32 9.72
N ASN A 176 16.92 -12.09 10.18
CA ASN A 176 18.24 -11.62 10.59
C ASN A 176 19.31 -11.86 9.50
N LEU A 177 18.93 -11.55 8.26
CA LEU A 177 19.75 -11.71 7.05
C LEU A 177 19.63 -10.47 6.18
N GLN A 178 20.69 -10.10 5.47
CA GLN A 178 20.63 -9.05 4.45
C GLN A 178 20.04 -9.61 3.15
N ILE A 179 19.07 -8.92 2.57
CA ILE A 179 18.39 -9.37 1.35
C ILE A 179 18.75 -8.46 0.18
N ASN A 180 19.48 -8.99 -0.79
CA ASN A 180 19.86 -8.27 -2.01
C ASN A 180 19.23 -8.85 -3.27
N GLU A 181 18.62 -10.04 -3.20
CA GLU A 181 18.02 -10.74 -4.34
C GLU A 181 16.62 -11.21 -3.96
N ILE A 182 15.64 -10.95 -4.83
CA ILE A 182 14.25 -11.38 -4.65
C ILE A 182 13.64 -11.91 -5.94
N TYR A 183 12.64 -12.77 -5.79
CA TYR A 183 11.66 -13.07 -6.83
C TYR A 183 10.49 -12.11 -6.70
N LEU A 184 9.89 -11.69 -7.82
CA LEU A 184 8.72 -10.82 -7.80
C LEU A 184 7.55 -11.52 -8.49
N SER A 185 6.44 -11.68 -7.78
CA SER A 185 5.24 -12.33 -8.32
C SER A 185 4.04 -11.39 -8.37
N THR A 186 3.27 -11.46 -9.45
CA THR A 186 2.08 -10.63 -9.69
C THR A 186 0.87 -11.46 -10.09
N HIS A 187 -0.34 -10.93 -9.88
CA HIS A 187 -1.59 -11.60 -10.28
C HIS A 187 -1.90 -11.54 -11.79
N PHE A 188 -1.07 -10.84 -12.56
CA PHE A 188 -1.16 -10.70 -14.01
C PHE A 188 0.24 -10.63 -14.60
N GLU A 189 0.36 -10.88 -15.89
CA GLU A 189 1.64 -10.76 -16.59
C GLU A 189 2.05 -9.29 -16.75
N LEU A 190 3.25 -8.94 -16.25
CA LEU A 190 3.80 -7.60 -16.43
C LEU A 190 4.42 -7.42 -17.82
N ASN A 191 4.08 -6.31 -18.48
CA ASN A 191 4.77 -5.90 -19.70
C ASN A 191 6.16 -5.32 -19.42
N LYS A 192 6.95 -5.05 -20.47
CA LYS A 192 8.33 -4.52 -20.34
C LYS A 192 8.40 -3.19 -19.57
N SER A 193 7.44 -2.29 -19.78
CA SER A 193 7.38 -0.99 -19.10
C SER A 193 7.15 -1.17 -17.60
N GLN A 194 6.20 -2.03 -17.23
CA GLN A 194 5.87 -2.36 -15.84
C GLN A 194 7.04 -3.06 -15.13
N LYS A 195 7.65 -4.06 -15.77
CA LYS A 195 8.87 -4.73 -15.25
C LYS A 195 9.99 -3.72 -14.99
N ASN A 196 10.22 -2.80 -15.92
CA ASN A 196 11.25 -1.77 -15.79
C ASN A 196 11.00 -0.83 -14.59
N ILE A 197 9.74 -0.50 -14.29
CA ILE A 197 9.40 0.29 -13.10
C ILE A 197 9.78 -0.45 -11.82
N PHE A 198 9.45 -1.74 -11.71
CA PHE A 198 9.84 -2.56 -10.56
C PHE A 198 11.36 -2.72 -10.45
N VAL A 199 12.07 -2.97 -11.55
CA VAL A 199 13.54 -3.05 -11.56
C VAL A 199 14.18 -1.75 -11.07
N LYS A 200 13.72 -0.60 -11.56
CA LYS A 200 14.23 0.71 -11.09
C LYS A 200 13.91 0.96 -9.61
N ALA A 201 12.71 0.60 -9.18
CA ALA A 201 12.31 0.70 -7.78
C ALA A 201 13.15 -0.21 -6.86
N ALA A 202 13.47 -1.42 -7.31
CA ALA A 202 14.32 -2.37 -6.59
C ALA A 202 15.77 -1.86 -6.50
N ALA A 203 16.30 -1.32 -7.60
CA ALA A 203 17.64 -0.73 -7.63
C ALA A 203 17.84 0.39 -6.60
N LYS A 204 16.81 1.21 -6.32
CA LYS A 204 16.87 2.24 -5.25
C LYS A 204 17.07 1.66 -3.85
N ASN A 205 16.80 0.38 -3.66
CA ASN A 205 16.88 -0.32 -2.37
C ASN A 205 18.01 -1.35 -2.32
N ASN A 206 18.91 -1.35 -3.31
CA ASN A 206 19.95 -2.36 -3.48
C ASN A 206 19.35 -3.77 -3.48
N ILE A 207 18.31 -3.97 -4.29
CA ILE A 207 17.67 -5.26 -4.52
C ILE A 207 17.70 -5.56 -6.02
N GLU A 208 18.09 -6.77 -6.37
CA GLU A 208 17.98 -7.36 -7.70
C GLU A 208 16.74 -8.25 -7.77
N ILE A 209 15.97 -8.11 -8.86
CA ILE A 209 14.83 -8.98 -9.16
C ILE A 209 15.35 -10.11 -10.06
N LEU A 210 15.45 -11.31 -9.52
CA LEU A 210 15.96 -12.48 -10.24
C LEU A 210 15.00 -12.95 -11.34
N SER A 211 13.70 -12.89 -11.06
CA SER A 211 12.66 -13.29 -12.00
C SER A 211 11.31 -12.67 -11.67
N PHE A 212 10.45 -12.60 -12.69
CA PHE A 212 9.05 -12.24 -12.58
C PHE A 212 8.16 -13.46 -12.81
N SER A 213 7.20 -13.70 -11.93
CA SER A 213 6.26 -14.83 -11.99
C SER A 213 4.80 -14.37 -11.86
N ILE A 214 3.87 -15.20 -12.35
CA ILE A 214 2.43 -14.97 -12.22
C ILE A 214 1.87 -15.96 -11.20
N ILE A 215 0.95 -15.51 -10.34
CA ILE A 215 0.35 -16.29 -9.24
C ILE A 215 -1.14 -16.05 -9.08
#